data_AF-A0A2D5H3S8-F1
#
_entry.id   AF-A0A2D5H3S8-F1
#
_cell.length_a   1.000
_cell.length_b   1.000
_cell.length_c   1.000
_cell.angle_alpha   90.00
_cell.angle_beta   90.00
_cell.angle_gamma   90.00
#
_symmetry.space_group_name_H-M   'P 1'
#
loop_
_entity.id
_entity.type
_entity.pdbx_description
1 polymer ?
#
loop_
_entity_poly.entity_id
_entity_poly.type
_entity_poly.pdbx_seq_one_letter_code
_entity_poly.pdbx_strand_id
1 'polypeptide(L)' 'MKGKIESGQLCTVAPVTEDELQKGDIVLCKVNGSQYLHLIKAIQGKRFQIGNNIGRINGWITFQSIYGKLIQVEP' A
#
# COMPACT_ATOMS: atom_id res chain seq x y z
N MET A 1 2.01 -9.75 -5.71
CA MET A 1 0.93 -9.01 -6.38
C MET A 1 0.86 -9.45 -7.83
N LYS A 2 0.25 -10.61 -8.13
CA LYS A 2 0.36 -11.23 -9.46
C LYS A 2 -0.05 -10.23 -10.55
N GLY A 3 0.86 -9.88 -11.45
CA GLY A 3 0.67 -8.88 -12.51
C GLY A 3 1.00 -7.41 -12.17
N LYS A 4 1.44 -7.08 -10.94
CA LYS A 4 1.94 -5.74 -10.58
C LYS A 4 3.34 -5.75 -9.96
N ILE A 5 3.57 -6.63 -8.98
CA ILE A 5 4.86 -6.83 -8.31
C ILE A 5 4.98 -8.31 -7.95
N GLU A 6 6.09 -8.91 -8.35
CA GLU A 6 6.45 -10.29 -8.07
C GLU A 6 7.28 -10.42 -6.78
N SER A 7 7.36 -11.64 -6.25
CA SER A 7 8.14 -11.88 -5.03
C SER A 7 9.62 -11.70 -5.33
N GLY A 8 10.31 -10.91 -4.51
CA GLY A 8 11.74 -10.61 -4.69
C GLY A 8 12.05 -9.46 -5.65
N GLN A 9 11.02 -8.88 -6.30
CA GLN A 9 11.21 -7.75 -7.20
C GLN A 9 11.57 -6.47 -6.43
N LEU A 10 12.57 -5.73 -6.92
CA LEU A 10 13.00 -4.49 -6.31
C LEU A 10 11.97 -3.38 -6.58
N CYS A 11 11.60 -2.64 -5.54
CA CYS A 11 10.58 -1.60 -5.58
C CYS A 11 11.12 -0.32 -4.95
N THR A 12 10.81 0.82 -5.57
CA THR A 12 11.11 2.14 -5.01
C THR A 12 9.82 2.80 -4.52
N VAL A 13 9.87 3.33 -3.30
CA VAL A 13 8.78 4.11 -2.69
C VAL A 13 9.25 5.52 -2.40
N ALA A 14 8.34 6.48 -2.48
CA ALA A 14 8.59 7.87 -2.10
C ALA A 14 7.66 8.27 -0.94
N PRO A 15 8.11 9.20 -0.07
CA PRO A 15 7.23 9.87 0.88
C PRO A 15 6.02 10.48 0.17
N VAL A 16 4.90 10.54 0.88
CA VAL A 16 3.62 11.01 0.36
C VAL A 16 2.88 11.72 1.50
N THR A 17 2.01 12.66 1.18
CA THR A 17 1.10 13.30 2.13
C THR A 17 -0.26 12.59 2.16
N GLU A 18 -1.05 12.80 3.22
CA GLU A 18 -2.35 12.11 3.38
C GLU A 18 -3.30 12.40 2.22
N ASP A 19 -3.30 13.64 1.71
CA ASP A 19 -4.22 14.12 0.68
C ASP A 19 -3.87 13.61 -0.74
N GLU A 20 -2.64 13.12 -0.96
CA GLU A 20 -2.19 12.55 -2.24
C GLU A 20 -2.59 11.07 -2.41
N LEU A 21 -3.07 10.43 -1.35
CA LEU A 21 -3.42 9.01 -1.37
C LEU A 21 -4.81 8.77 -1.98
N GLN A 22 -4.86 7.83 -2.92
CA GLN A 22 -6.09 7.45 -3.59
C GLN A 22 -6.30 5.93 -3.62
N LYS A 23 -7.55 5.52 -3.83
CA LYS A 23 -7.88 4.11 -4.09
C LYS A 23 -7.09 3.61 -5.30
N GLY A 24 -6.46 2.45 -5.15
CA GLY A 24 -5.64 1.82 -6.19
C GLY A 24 -4.14 2.06 -6.05
N ASP A 25 -3.72 3.03 -5.23
CA ASP A 25 -2.31 3.23 -4.90
C ASP A 25 -1.74 2.01 -4.18
N ILE A 26 -0.48 1.68 -4.49
CA ILE A 26 0.30 0.73 -3.72
C ILE A 26 1.16 1.51 -2.73
N VAL A 27 1.05 1.17 -1.46
CA VAL A 27 1.77 1.86 -0.38
C VAL A 27 2.60 0.87 0.43
N LEU A 28 3.77 1.32 0.87
CA LEU A 28 4.50 0.67 1.95
C LEU A 28 3.79 1.03 3.25
N CYS A 29 3.28 0.02 3.95
CA CYS A 29 2.49 0.22 5.15
C CYS A 29 2.72 -0.87 6.19
N LYS A 30 2.40 -0.57 7.46
CA LYS A 30 2.35 -1.54 8.55
C LYS A 30 0.91 -1.90 8.90
N VAL A 31 0.58 -3.19 8.85
CA VAL A 31 -0.73 -3.71 9.27
C VAL A 31 -0.54 -5.04 9.99
N ASN A 32 -1.22 -5.23 11.13
CA ASN A 32 -1.11 -6.43 11.96
C ASN A 32 0.35 -6.79 12.33
N GLY A 33 1.15 -5.77 12.67
CA GLY A 33 2.54 -5.94 13.12
C GLY A 33 3.59 -6.09 12.02
N SER A 34 3.19 -6.32 10.77
CA SER A 34 4.10 -6.57 9.65
C SER A 34 4.04 -5.47 8.59
N GLN A 35 5.14 -5.26 7.88
CA GLN A 35 5.24 -4.29 6.78
C GLN A 35 5.01 -4.96 5.43
N TYR A 36 4.25 -4.31 4.57
CA TYR A 36 3.90 -4.81 3.25
C TYR A 36 3.79 -3.68 2.23
N LEU A 37 4.02 -4.01 0.96
CA LEU A 37 3.48 -3.26 -0.17
C LEU A 37 2.08 -3.77 -0.47
N HIS A 38 1.06 -2.95 -0.24
CA HIS A 38 -0.34 -3.31 -0.44
C HIS A 38 -1.14 -2.21 -1.12
N LEU A 39 -2.29 -2.59 -1.67
CA LEU A 39 -3.22 -1.69 -2.34
C LEU A 39 -4.13 -0.99 -1.33
N ILE A 40 -4.35 0.30 -1.54
CA ILE A 40 -5.50 1.00 -0.96
C ILE A 40 -6.76 0.54 -1.72
N LYS A 41 -7.63 -0.20 -1.06
CA LYS A 41 -8.88 -0.74 -1.61
C LYS A 41 -10.07 0.21 -1.40
N ALA A 42 -10.05 0.97 -0.32
CA ALA A 42 -11.06 1.98 0.01
C ALA A 42 -10.47 3.05 0.93
N ILE A 43 -11.10 4.22 0.95
CA ILE A 43 -10.75 5.34 1.83
C ILE A 43 -12.03 5.74 2.57
N GLN A 44 -11.93 5.96 3.88
CA GLN A 44 -13.04 6.40 4.72
C GLN A 44 -12.53 7.43 5.74
N GLY A 45 -12.73 8.71 5.44
CA GLY A 45 -12.12 9.80 6.21
C GLY A 45 -10.60 9.63 6.24
N LYS A 46 -10.02 9.61 7.45
CA LYS A 46 -8.57 9.45 7.68
C LYS A 46 -8.08 8.00 7.78
N ARG A 47 -8.89 7.05 7.27
CA ARG A 47 -8.57 5.62 7.31
C ARG A 47 -8.53 5.03 5.91
N PHE A 48 -7.60 4.13 5.71
CA PHE A 48 -7.30 3.47 4.44
C PHE A 48 -7.50 1.96 4.61
N GLN A 49 -8.35 1.37 3.79
CA GLN A 49 -8.52 -0.08 3.76
C GLN A 49 -7.42 -0.68 2.89
N ILE A 50 -6.61 -1.55 3.49
CA ILE A 50 -5.46 -2.16 2.84
C ILE A 50 -5.79 -3.59 2.47
N GLY A 51 -5.43 -3.98 1.25
CA GLY A 51 -5.59 -5.35 0.79
C GLY A 51 -4.48 -5.78 -0.16
N ASN A 52 -4.28 -7.08 -0.24
CA ASN A 52 -3.33 -7.65 -1.18
C ASN A 52 -3.92 -7.73 -2.61
N ASN A 53 -3.09 -8.10 -3.58
CA ASN A 53 -3.51 -8.18 -4.99
C ASN A 53 -4.31 -9.45 -5.35
N ILE A 54 -4.55 -10.36 -4.40
CA ILE A 54 -5.33 -11.59 -4.63
C ILE A 54 -6.73 -11.52 -3.98
N GLY A 55 -7.13 -10.33 -3.51
CA GLY A 55 -8.49 -10.07 -3.02
C GLY A 55 -8.66 -10.14 -1.51
N ARG A 56 -7.63 -10.48 -0.74
CA ARG A 56 -7.70 -10.44 0.73
C ARG A 56 -7.64 -8.99 1.23
N ILE A 57 -8.55 -8.64 2.13
CA ILE A 57 -8.49 -7.42 2.93
C ILE A 57 -7.71 -7.71 4.21
N ASN A 58 -6.72 -6.87 4.51
CA ASN A 58 -5.83 -7.04 5.66
C ASN A 58 -6.30 -6.20 6.87
N GLY A 59 -7.02 -5.11 6.64
CA GLY A 59 -7.57 -4.27 7.69
C GLY A 59 -7.66 -2.79 7.27
N TRP A 60 -8.03 -1.96 8.24
CA TRP A 60 -8.01 -0.50 8.13
C TRP A 60 -6.80 0.04 8.89
N ILE A 61 -6.10 1.01 8.31
CA ILE A 61 -4.99 1.72 8.95
C ILE A 61 -5.20 3.23 8.82
N THR A 62 -4.46 4.01 9.61
CA THR A 62 -4.36 5.47 9.44
C THR A 62 -3.09 5.83 8.68
N PHE A 63 -2.97 7.10 8.30
CA PHE A 63 -1.80 7.62 7.58
C PHE A 63 -0.47 7.38 8.33
N GLN A 64 -0.46 7.36 9.67
CA GLN A 64 0.76 7.08 10.47
C GLN A 64 1.37 5.69 10.20
N SER A 65 0.58 4.76 9.65
CA SER A 65 1.02 3.43 9.28
C SER A 65 1.42 3.32 7.80
N ILE A 66 1.42 4.42 7.05
CA ILE A 66 1.84 4.51 5.64
C ILE A 66 3.18 5.24 5.61
N TYR A 67 4.19 4.60 5.01
CA TYR A 67 5.56 5.11 4.98
C TYR A 67 5.97 5.65 3.61
N GLY A 68 5.17 5.38 2.58
CA GLY A 68 5.39 5.89 1.24
C GLY A 68 4.51 5.22 0.20
N LYS A 69 4.45 5.83 -0.98
CA LYS A 69 3.75 5.31 -2.16
C LYS A 69 4.77 4.72 -3.13
N LEU A 70 4.42 3.58 -3.73
CA LEU A 70 5.21 2.95 -4.78
C LEU A 70 5.29 3.85 -6.01
N ILE A 71 6.50 4.08 -6.50
CA ILE A 71 6.76 4.89 -7.70
C ILE A 71 7.47 4.12 -8.82
N GLN A 72 8.17 3.02 -8.49
CA GLN A 72 8.90 2.23 -9.47
C GLN A 72 8.99 0.76 -9.04
N VAL A 73 9.01 -0.12 -10.03
CA VAL A 73 9.26 -1.55 -9.89
C VAL A 73 10.30 -1.93 -10.94
N GLU A 74 11.41 -2.53 -10.52
CA GLU A 74 12.48 -2.95 -11.45
C GLU A 74 12.07 -4.19 -12.25
N PRO A 75 12.62 -4.39 -13.47
CA PRO A 75 12.38 -5.59 -14.28
C PRO A 75 12.73 -6.91 -13.59
#